data_AF-A0A6I6S4C2-F1
#
_entry.id   AF-A0A6I6S4C2-F1
#
_cell.length_a   1.000
_cell.length_b   1.000
_cell.length_c   1.000
_cell.angle_alpha   90.00
_cell.angle_beta   90.00
_cell.angle_gamma   90.00
#
_symmetry.space_group_name_H-M   'P 1'
#
loop_
_entity.id
_entity.type
_entity.pdbx_description
1 polymer ?
#
loop_
_entity_poly.entity_id
_entity_poly.type
_entity_poly.pdbx_seq_one_letter_code
_entity_poly.pdbx_strand_id
1 'polypeptide(L)'
;MLTIGELASYAGVTVRAVRHYHAKGLLPEPERDRSGYRRYDAGAVVELIKIRTLAGAGVPLARVRELLQADEQEFAAVVTDIDKRLRAEIRERQRHRERIARLASGDSLALPLEVVGFLDRLRALGVDERIVQVERDGWILLAAHSPERVPEWMARKREQIADSPLIDFYLTLGQALDHTEDDPQLVGMADELATYITQLADNQGDFYVDDADIDPPFAKLMDTLAFDTAPPARRLIQLLKKRGWTGWTKLERVDPTRDAAGTRQED
;
A
#
# COMPACT_ATOMS: atom_id res chain seq x y z
N MET A 1 -52.16 5.67 23.62
CA MET A 1 -51.49 4.56 24.34
C MET A 1 -51.19 3.46 23.33
N LEU A 2 -49.92 3.14 23.14
CA LEU A 2 -49.37 2.25 22.11
C LEU A 2 -49.00 0.90 22.71
N THR A 3 -49.10 -0.17 21.93
CA THR A 3 -48.47 -1.47 22.23
C THR A 3 -46.96 -1.40 22.02
N ILE A 4 -46.21 -2.39 22.53
CA ILE A 4 -44.75 -2.47 22.31
C ILE A 4 -44.39 -2.59 20.82
N GLY A 5 -45.26 -3.21 20.01
CA GLY A 5 -45.06 -3.34 18.56
C GLY A 5 -45.21 -2.00 17.85
N GLU A 6 -46.25 -1.24 18.18
CA GLU A 6 -46.46 0.11 17.64
C GLU A 6 -45.36 1.07 18.10
N LEU A 7 -44.97 1.04 19.39
CA LEU A 7 -43.84 1.81 19.91
C LEU A 7 -42.56 1.55 19.12
N ALA A 8 -42.23 0.27 18.92
CA ALA A 8 -41.04 -0.13 18.16
C ALA A 8 -41.10 0.37 16.71
N SER A 9 -42.26 0.25 16.07
CA SER A 9 -42.48 0.71 14.70
C SER A 9 -42.31 2.23 14.57
N TYR A 10 -42.96 3.03 15.43
CA TYR A 10 -42.84 4.49 15.40
C TYR A 10 -41.44 4.98 15.72
N ALA A 11 -40.74 4.31 16.64
CA ALA A 11 -39.35 4.63 16.95
C ALA A 11 -38.34 3.98 15.98
N GLY A 12 -38.80 3.28 14.93
CA GLY A 12 -37.95 2.62 13.94
C GLY A 12 -36.91 1.67 14.55
N VAL A 13 -37.30 0.90 15.56
CA VAL A 13 -36.48 -0.14 16.18
C VAL A 13 -37.23 -1.47 16.21
N THR A 14 -36.56 -2.56 16.57
CA THR A 14 -37.23 -3.84 16.77
C THR A 14 -37.84 -3.93 18.17
N VAL A 15 -38.89 -4.73 18.33
CA VAL A 15 -39.45 -5.06 19.66
C VAL A 15 -38.37 -5.66 20.58
N ARG A 16 -37.42 -6.41 20.01
CA ARG A 16 -36.25 -6.93 20.74
C ARG A 16 -35.37 -5.82 21.30
N ALA A 17 -35.13 -4.75 20.54
CA ALA A 17 -34.39 -3.58 21.02
C ALA A 17 -35.11 -2.87 22.17
N VAL A 18 -36.44 -2.69 22.07
CA VAL A 18 -37.24 -2.12 23.17
C VAL A 18 -37.11 -2.94 24.45
N ARG A 19 -37.24 -4.27 24.36
CA ARG A 19 -37.02 -5.17 25.51
C ARG A 19 -35.59 -5.09 26.05
N HIS A 20 -34.61 -4.96 25.18
CA HIS A 20 -33.21 -4.80 25.59
C HIS A 20 -33.00 -3.50 26.38
N TYR A 21 -33.58 -2.38 25.92
CA TYR A 21 -33.49 -1.10 26.62
C TYR A 21 -34.21 -1.11 27.97
N HIS A 22 -35.37 -1.78 28.07
CA HIS A 22 -36.02 -2.04 29.36
C HIS A 22 -35.13 -2.85 30.31
N ALA A 23 -34.52 -3.94 29.84
CA ALA A 23 -33.62 -4.77 30.65
C ALA A 23 -32.37 -4.02 31.11
N LYS A 24 -31.89 -3.04 30.33
CA LYS A 24 -30.81 -2.13 30.71
C LYS A 24 -31.30 -0.91 31.51
N GLY A 25 -32.60 -0.82 31.75
CA GLY A 25 -33.31 0.27 32.44
C GLY A 25 -33.22 1.62 31.74
N LEU A 26 -32.89 1.64 30.45
CA LEU A 26 -32.78 2.86 29.64
C LEU A 26 -34.14 3.43 29.26
N LEU A 27 -35.16 2.57 29.21
CA LEU A 27 -36.54 2.96 29.00
C LEU A 27 -37.36 2.38 30.16
N PRO A 28 -38.15 3.18 30.90
CA PRO A 28 -38.97 2.68 31.99
C PRO A 28 -40.05 1.71 31.46
N GLU A 29 -40.29 0.61 32.18
CA GLU A 29 -41.40 -0.29 31.87
C GLU A 29 -42.70 0.25 32.48
N PRO A 30 -43.72 0.57 31.67
CA PRO A 30 -45.01 0.98 32.22
C PRO A 30 -45.73 -0.20 32.88
N GLU A 31 -46.62 0.12 33.82
CA GLU A 31 -47.51 -0.87 34.42
C GLU A 31 -48.39 -1.56 33.38
N ARG A 32 -48.85 -2.76 33.71
CA ARG A 32 -49.81 -3.49 32.87
C ARG A 32 -51.21 -2.91 33.08
N ASP A 33 -51.90 -2.66 31.98
CA ASP A 33 -53.31 -2.26 32.01
C ASP A 33 -54.22 -3.39 32.54
N ARG A 34 -55.52 -3.10 32.72
CA ARG A 34 -56.52 -4.08 33.17
C ARG A 34 -56.64 -5.32 32.26
N SER A 35 -56.14 -5.24 31.03
CA SER A 35 -56.11 -6.34 30.06
C SER A 35 -54.78 -7.12 30.09
N GLY A 36 -53.85 -6.76 30.97
CA GLY A 36 -52.54 -7.39 31.13
C GLY A 36 -51.45 -6.89 30.17
N TYR A 37 -51.73 -5.87 29.35
CA TYR A 37 -50.79 -5.35 28.36
C TYR A 37 -50.07 -4.09 28.84
N ARG A 38 -48.79 -3.95 28.49
CA ARG A 38 -48.03 -2.70 28.67
C ARG A 38 -48.47 -1.67 27.63
N ARG A 39 -48.69 -0.44 28.08
CA ARG A 39 -49.13 0.68 27.23
C ARG A 39 -48.15 1.84 27.32
N TYR A 40 -47.74 2.34 26.17
CA TYR A 40 -46.74 3.41 26.04
C TYR A 40 -47.39 4.68 25.53
N ASP A 41 -46.98 5.83 26.06
CA ASP A 41 -47.46 7.12 25.58
C ASP A 41 -46.52 7.69 24.50
N ALA A 42 -46.80 8.93 24.06
CA ALA A 42 -45.94 9.62 23.11
C ALA A 42 -44.56 9.95 23.71
N GLY A 43 -44.48 10.15 25.03
CA GLY A 43 -43.21 10.39 25.74
C GLY A 43 -42.24 9.22 25.58
N ALA A 44 -42.74 7.99 25.73
CA ALA A 44 -41.95 6.78 25.51
C ALA A 44 -41.43 6.65 24.07
N VAL A 45 -42.18 7.14 23.07
CA VAL A 45 -41.70 7.19 21.67
C VAL A 45 -40.54 8.16 21.53
N VAL A 46 -40.67 9.37 22.09
CA VAL A 46 -39.62 10.40 22.05
C VAL A 46 -38.35 9.91 22.75
N GLU A 47 -38.50 9.31 23.93
CA GLU A 47 -37.38 8.77 24.70
C GLU A 47 -36.66 7.64 23.93
N LEU A 48 -37.43 6.72 23.33
CA LEU A 48 -36.88 5.64 22.52
C LEU A 48 -36.16 6.15 21.26
N ILE A 49 -36.67 7.20 20.61
CA ILE A 49 -35.99 7.86 19.49
C ILE A 49 -34.66 8.47 19.95
N LYS A 50 -34.62 9.16 21.10
CA LYS A 50 -33.38 9.72 21.66
C LYS A 50 -32.34 8.63 21.95
N ILE A 51 -32.75 7.54 22.60
CA ILE A 51 -31.89 6.37 22.88
C ILE A 51 -31.30 5.84 21.57
N ARG A 52 -32.15 5.62 20.55
CA ARG A 52 -31.73 5.11 19.23
C ARG A 52 -30.73 6.05 18.56
N THR A 53 -30.99 7.35 18.57
CA THR A 53 -30.10 8.34 17.92
C THR A 53 -28.72 8.35 18.56
N LEU A 54 -28.64 8.34 19.89
CA LEU A 54 -27.36 8.28 20.61
C LEU A 54 -26.62 6.96 20.35
N ALA A 55 -27.32 5.83 20.45
CA ALA A 55 -26.73 4.53 20.16
C ALA A 55 -26.23 4.43 18.71
N GLY A 56 -26.98 4.99 17.75
CA GLY A 56 -26.61 5.05 16.33
C GLY A 56 -25.40 5.93 16.06
N ALA A 57 -25.16 6.96 16.87
CA ALA A 57 -23.96 7.80 16.81
C ALA A 57 -22.72 7.14 17.46
N GLY A 58 -22.82 5.89 17.93
CA GLY A 58 -21.71 5.17 18.55
C GLY A 58 -21.53 5.44 20.05
N VAL A 59 -22.52 6.08 20.69
CA VAL A 59 -22.49 6.27 22.15
C VAL A 59 -22.74 4.94 22.86
N PRO A 60 -21.87 4.51 23.79
CA PRO A 60 -22.10 3.31 24.57
C PRO A 60 -23.38 3.42 25.39
N LEU A 61 -24.21 2.36 25.41
CA LEU A 61 -25.49 2.33 26.11
C LEU A 61 -25.40 2.70 27.61
N ALA A 62 -24.26 2.45 28.25
CA ALA A 62 -24.02 2.89 29.62
C ALA A 62 -24.04 4.43 29.79
N ARG A 63 -23.52 5.17 28.80
CA ARG A 63 -23.48 6.64 28.79
C ARG A 63 -24.76 7.26 28.24
N VAL A 64 -25.54 6.51 27.47
CA VAL A 64 -26.85 6.97 26.97
C VAL A 64 -27.76 7.38 28.12
N ARG A 65 -27.77 6.63 29.24
CA ARG A 65 -28.58 6.99 30.42
C ARG A 65 -28.23 8.36 30.96
N GLU A 66 -26.94 8.61 31.16
CA GLU A 66 -26.44 9.87 31.71
C GLU A 66 -26.77 11.04 30.78
N LEU A 67 -26.60 10.86 29.47
CA LEU A 67 -26.93 11.86 28.46
C LEU A 67 -28.43 12.20 28.37
N LEU A 68 -29.31 11.24 28.68
CA LEU A 68 -30.76 11.51 28.69
C LEU A 68 -31.20 12.34 29.90
N GLN A 69 -30.41 12.34 30.97
CA GLN A 69 -30.67 13.08 32.21
C GLN A 69 -29.84 14.37 32.33
N ALA A 70 -28.82 14.51 31.47
CA ALA A 70 -27.92 15.65 31.42
C ALA A 70 -28.64 16.94 30.99
N ASP A 71 -28.18 18.07 31.51
CA ASP A 71 -28.56 19.37 30.97
C ASP A 71 -27.87 19.65 29.62
N GLU A 72 -28.19 20.78 28.99
CA GLU A 72 -27.65 21.12 27.65
C GLU A 72 -26.12 21.26 27.64
N GLN A 73 -25.53 21.76 28.73
CA GLN A 73 -24.08 21.97 28.82
C GLN A 73 -23.36 20.64 29.05
N GLU A 74 -23.88 19.82 29.96
CA GLU A 74 -23.39 18.47 30.24
C GLU A 74 -23.48 17.58 29.00
N PHE A 75 -24.60 17.67 28.25
CA PHE A 75 -24.79 16.95 27.01
C PHE A 75 -23.74 17.34 25.96
N ALA A 76 -23.53 18.64 25.73
CA ALA A 76 -22.55 19.12 24.77
C ALA A 76 -21.12 18.70 25.13
N ALA A 77 -20.77 18.73 26.42
CA ALA A 77 -19.48 18.29 26.92
C ALA A 77 -19.25 16.79 26.66
N VAL A 78 -20.23 15.95 26.97
CA VAL A 78 -20.13 14.50 26.77
C VAL A 78 -20.08 14.14 25.28
N VAL A 79 -20.85 14.81 24.42
CA VAL A 79 -20.77 14.60 22.96
C VAL A 79 -19.37 14.96 22.43
N THR A 80 -18.79 16.07 22.91
CA THR A 80 -17.44 16.48 22.53
C THR A 80 -16.38 15.46 22.95
N ASP A 81 -16.50 14.89 24.16
CA ASP A 81 -15.59 13.85 24.64
C ASP A 81 -15.69 12.57 23.80
N ILE A 82 -16.91 12.17 23.42
CA ILE A 82 -17.15 11.01 22.56
C ILE A 82 -16.55 11.21 21.18
N ASP A 83 -16.76 12.36 20.53
CA ASP A 83 -16.15 12.69 19.23
C ASP A 83 -14.61 12.68 19.32
N LYS A 84 -14.04 13.26 20.38
CA LYS A 84 -12.59 13.24 20.60
C LYS A 84 -12.05 11.81 20.72
N ARG A 85 -12.72 10.95 21.48
CA ARG A 85 -12.36 9.53 21.62
C ARG A 85 -12.47 8.79 20.29
N LEU A 86 -13.55 8.97 19.55
CA LEU A 86 -13.74 8.34 18.24
C LEU A 86 -12.67 8.77 17.24
N ARG A 87 -12.31 10.06 17.20
CA ARG A 87 -11.19 10.55 16.37
C ARG A 87 -9.86 9.90 16.74
N ALA A 88 -9.61 9.68 18.04
CA ALA A 88 -8.41 8.98 18.49
C ALA A 88 -8.40 7.52 18.05
N GLU A 89 -9.52 6.81 18.20
CA GLU A 89 -9.69 5.42 17.74
C GLU A 89 -9.52 5.30 16.22
N ILE A 90 -10.09 6.23 15.43
CA ILE A 90 -9.90 6.27 13.97
C ILE A 90 -8.43 6.40 13.61
N ARG A 91 -7.71 7.35 14.22
CA ARG A 91 -6.27 7.54 13.98
C ARG A 91 -5.48 6.29 14.33
N GLU A 92 -5.82 5.62 15.43
CA GLU A 92 -5.16 4.38 15.83
C GLU A 92 -5.44 3.24 14.84
N ARG A 93 -6.68 3.08 14.39
CA ARG A 93 -7.05 2.09 13.37
C ARG A 93 -6.38 2.37 12.03
N GLN A 94 -6.26 3.63 11.62
CA GLN A 94 -5.51 4.02 10.43
C GLN A 94 -4.03 3.64 10.53
N ARG A 95 -3.36 3.96 11.65
CA ARG A 95 -1.96 3.53 11.89
C ARG A 95 -1.79 2.01 11.86
N HIS A 96 -2.74 1.26 12.41
CA HIS A 96 -2.72 -0.19 12.32
C HIS A 96 -2.85 -0.69 10.88
N ARG A 97 -3.76 -0.10 10.09
CA ARG A 97 -3.89 -0.41 8.66
C ARG A 97 -2.61 -0.11 7.88
N GLU A 98 -1.95 1.02 8.14
CA GLU A 98 -0.66 1.36 7.52
C GLU A 98 0.45 0.37 7.90
N ARG A 99 0.50 -0.09 9.15
CA ARG A 99 1.42 -1.15 9.59
C ARG A 99 1.14 -2.46 8.87
N ILE A 100 -0.13 -2.86 8.76
CA ILE A 100 -0.51 -4.08 8.04
C ILE A 100 -0.18 -3.95 6.55
N ALA A 101 -0.42 -2.79 5.92
CA ALA A 101 -0.05 -2.56 4.53
C ALA A 101 1.46 -2.72 4.30
N ARG A 102 2.30 -2.22 5.23
CA ARG A 102 3.76 -2.41 5.21
C ARG A 102 4.20 -3.86 5.43
N LEU A 103 3.41 -4.66 6.15
CA LEU A 103 3.67 -6.10 6.29
C LEU A 103 3.19 -6.88 5.06
N ALA A 104 2.07 -6.47 4.47
CA ALA A 104 1.46 -7.10 3.31
C ALA A 104 2.23 -6.83 2.01
N SER A 105 2.96 -5.70 1.91
CA SER A 105 3.93 -5.51 0.83
C SER A 105 5.11 -6.49 0.92
N GLY A 106 5.29 -7.20 2.04
CA GLY A 106 6.36 -8.17 2.25
C GLY A 106 7.77 -7.56 2.31
N ASP A 107 7.92 -6.29 1.92
CA ASP A 107 9.17 -5.54 1.88
C ASP A 107 9.73 -5.31 3.29
N SER A 108 8.87 -4.92 4.25
CA SER A 108 9.31 -4.52 5.60
C SER A 108 9.81 -5.68 6.48
N LEU A 109 9.63 -6.94 6.09
CA LEU A 109 10.16 -8.09 6.83
C LEU A 109 11.61 -8.43 6.45
N ALA A 110 12.05 -8.04 5.25
CA ALA A 110 13.37 -8.37 4.72
C ALA A 110 14.23 -7.14 4.40
N LEU A 111 13.63 -5.93 4.34
CA LEU A 111 14.31 -4.71 3.90
C LEU A 111 14.35 -3.62 4.99
N PRO A 112 15.46 -2.85 5.06
CA PRO A 112 15.54 -1.61 5.82
C PRO A 112 14.48 -0.57 5.39
N LEU A 113 14.04 0.28 6.33
CA LEU A 113 12.98 1.26 6.09
C LEU A 113 13.31 2.25 4.97
N GLU A 114 14.58 2.56 4.78
CA GLU A 114 15.07 3.44 3.72
C GLU A 114 14.79 2.87 2.34
N VAL A 115 14.94 1.55 2.18
CA VAL A 115 14.64 0.84 0.94
C VAL A 115 13.13 0.79 0.69
N VAL A 116 12.34 0.52 1.73
CA VAL A 116 10.87 0.55 1.62
C VAL A 116 10.39 1.93 1.15
N GLY A 117 10.96 3.01 1.71
CA GLY A 117 10.64 4.38 1.29
C GLY A 117 11.06 4.69 -0.16
N PHE A 118 12.13 4.07 -0.66
CA PHE A 118 12.53 4.16 -2.06
C PHE A 118 11.52 3.45 -2.98
N LEU A 119 11.13 2.20 -2.66
CA LEU A 119 10.15 1.43 -3.43
C LEU A 119 8.78 2.12 -3.48
N ASP A 120 8.31 2.66 -2.35
CA ASP A 120 7.06 3.41 -2.28
C ASP A 120 7.10 4.68 -3.15
N ARG A 121 8.27 5.32 -3.27
CA ARG A 121 8.45 6.47 -4.15
C ARG A 121 8.36 6.07 -5.63
N LEU A 122 8.96 4.94 -6.03
CA LEU A 122 8.82 4.43 -7.40
C LEU A 122 7.34 4.16 -7.75
N ARG A 123 6.60 3.51 -6.84
CA ARG A 123 5.15 3.29 -7.00
C ARG A 123 4.38 4.61 -7.16
N ALA A 124 4.70 5.61 -6.32
CA ALA A 124 4.05 6.92 -6.38
C ALA A 124 4.34 7.68 -7.69
N LEU A 125 5.47 7.40 -8.34
CA LEU A 125 5.86 7.95 -9.64
C LEU A 125 5.27 7.17 -10.83
N GLY A 126 4.50 6.12 -10.58
CA GLY A 126 3.83 5.33 -11.61
C GLY A 126 4.69 4.25 -12.25
N VAL A 127 5.82 3.89 -11.64
CA VAL A 127 6.64 2.76 -12.09
C VAL A 127 5.84 1.45 -11.95
N ASP A 128 5.96 0.60 -12.97
CA ASP A 128 5.25 -0.68 -13.05
C ASP A 128 5.60 -1.60 -11.88
N GLU A 129 4.61 -2.27 -11.29
CA GLU A 129 4.82 -3.10 -10.11
C GLU A 129 5.78 -4.28 -10.37
N ARG A 130 5.86 -4.81 -11.61
CA ARG A 130 6.84 -5.87 -11.95
C ARG A 130 8.27 -5.36 -11.77
N ILE A 131 8.53 -4.12 -12.16
CA ILE A 131 9.84 -3.46 -11.99
C ILE A 131 10.09 -3.21 -10.50
N VAL A 132 9.09 -2.75 -9.76
CA VAL A 132 9.20 -2.54 -8.32
C VAL A 132 9.52 -3.85 -7.59
N GLN A 133 8.94 -4.99 -8.02
CA GLN A 133 9.26 -6.31 -7.46
C GLN A 133 10.69 -6.75 -7.81
N VAL A 134 11.17 -6.50 -9.03
CA VAL A 134 12.56 -6.79 -9.40
C VAL A 134 13.56 -5.96 -8.57
N GLU A 135 13.29 -4.66 -8.39
CA GLU A 135 14.08 -3.80 -7.50
C GLU A 135 14.06 -4.31 -6.06
N ARG A 136 12.87 -4.63 -5.54
CA ARG A 136 12.70 -5.19 -4.19
C ARG A 136 13.55 -6.44 -3.98
N ASP A 137 13.43 -7.41 -4.87
CA ASP A 137 14.11 -8.71 -4.77
C ASP A 137 15.64 -8.52 -4.82
N GLY A 138 16.12 -7.62 -5.69
CA GLY A 138 17.53 -7.21 -5.72
C GLY A 138 17.99 -6.58 -4.40
N TRP A 139 17.18 -5.69 -3.82
CA TRP A 139 17.49 -5.07 -2.53
C TRP A 139 17.53 -6.05 -1.36
N ILE A 140 16.71 -7.11 -1.39
CA ILE A 140 16.72 -8.13 -0.33
C ILE A 140 18.09 -8.82 -0.31
N LEU A 141 18.61 -9.17 -1.48
CA LEU A 141 19.93 -9.76 -1.63
C LEU A 141 21.04 -8.77 -1.22
N LEU A 142 20.99 -7.53 -1.68
CA LEU A 142 22.00 -6.52 -1.38
C LEU A 142 22.05 -6.16 0.11
N ALA A 143 20.89 -5.95 0.73
CA ALA A 143 20.82 -5.62 2.16
C ALA A 143 21.26 -6.79 3.03
N ALA A 144 21.06 -8.04 2.59
CA ALA A 144 21.55 -9.22 3.29
C ALA A 144 23.07 -9.42 3.14
N HIS A 145 23.65 -9.08 1.98
CA HIS A 145 25.07 -9.23 1.72
C HIS A 145 25.94 -8.12 2.33
N SER A 146 25.48 -6.86 2.27
CA SER A 146 26.24 -5.68 2.73
C SER A 146 25.34 -4.63 3.40
N PRO A 147 24.79 -4.94 4.60
CA PRO A 147 23.85 -4.05 5.29
C PRO A 147 24.45 -2.67 5.61
N GLU A 148 25.76 -2.57 5.84
CA GLU A 148 26.47 -1.33 6.14
C GLU A 148 26.55 -0.36 4.96
N ARG A 149 26.46 -0.84 3.73
CA ARG A 149 26.49 -0.01 2.51
C ARG A 149 25.11 0.50 2.10
N VAL A 150 24.03 -0.06 2.65
CA VAL A 150 22.65 0.31 2.31
C VAL A 150 22.38 1.82 2.45
N PRO A 151 22.78 2.52 3.53
CA PRO A 151 22.52 3.95 3.64
C PRO A 151 23.16 4.78 2.52
N GLU A 152 24.36 4.39 2.10
CA GLU A 152 25.15 5.04 1.04
C GLU A 152 24.46 4.84 -0.32
N TRP A 153 24.12 3.61 -0.68
CA TRP A 153 23.39 3.32 -1.92
C TRP A 153 22.01 3.98 -1.95
N MET A 154 21.31 4.02 -0.83
CA MET A 154 20.01 4.68 -0.71
C MET A 154 20.09 6.20 -0.88
N ALA A 155 21.17 6.84 -0.42
CA ALA A 155 21.38 8.27 -0.64
C ALA A 155 21.50 8.58 -2.14
N ARG A 156 22.34 7.81 -2.85
CA ARG A 156 22.52 7.95 -4.31
C ARG A 156 21.22 7.69 -5.07
N LYS A 157 20.53 6.58 -4.79
CA LYS A 157 19.27 6.23 -5.47
C LYS A 157 18.18 7.29 -5.27
N ARG A 158 18.15 7.97 -4.11
CA ARG A 158 17.23 9.09 -3.88
C ARG A 158 17.54 10.31 -4.73
N GLU A 159 18.82 10.62 -4.93
CA GLU A 159 19.24 11.69 -5.85
C GLU A 159 18.86 11.33 -7.30
N GLN A 160 19.11 10.09 -7.71
CA GLN A 160 18.78 9.63 -9.07
C GLN A 160 17.27 9.62 -9.37
N ILE A 161 16.40 9.31 -8.39
CA ILE A 161 14.94 9.44 -8.58
C ILE A 161 14.50 10.91 -8.72
N ALA A 162 15.27 11.84 -8.17
CA ALA A 162 14.99 13.26 -8.39
C ALA A 162 15.27 13.69 -9.85
N ASP A 163 16.03 12.88 -10.60
CA ASP A 163 16.32 13.10 -12.01
C ASP A 163 15.25 12.45 -12.91
N SER A 164 14.70 13.22 -13.86
CA SER A 164 13.71 12.74 -14.84
C SER A 164 14.19 11.52 -15.66
N PRO A 165 15.45 11.47 -16.17
CA PRO A 165 15.88 10.41 -17.08
C PRO A 165 15.78 8.99 -16.52
N LEU A 166 16.00 8.77 -15.21
CA LEU A 166 15.88 7.44 -14.61
C LEU A 166 14.40 7.01 -14.51
N ILE A 167 13.51 7.93 -14.18
CA ILE A 167 12.09 7.63 -14.10
C ILE A 167 11.54 7.37 -15.50
N ASP A 168 11.94 8.15 -16.50
CA ASP A 168 11.58 7.93 -17.90
C ASP A 168 12.08 6.57 -18.40
N PHE A 169 13.29 6.15 -18.00
CA PHE A 169 13.80 4.80 -18.23
C PHE A 169 12.90 3.72 -17.61
N TYR A 170 12.54 3.83 -16.32
CA TYR A 170 11.67 2.84 -15.66
C TYR A 170 10.26 2.77 -16.27
N LEU A 171 9.69 3.91 -16.66
CA LEU A 171 8.38 3.97 -17.32
C LEU A 171 8.42 3.31 -18.71
N THR A 172 9.47 3.62 -19.49
CA THR A 172 9.70 3.02 -20.81
C THR A 172 9.94 1.52 -20.69
N LEU A 173 10.71 1.10 -19.67
CA LEU A 173 10.93 -0.31 -19.36
C LEU A 173 9.61 -1.01 -19.03
N GLY A 174 8.73 -0.39 -18.24
CA GLY A 174 7.44 -0.97 -17.86
C GLY A 174 6.55 -1.22 -19.08
N GLN A 175 6.48 -0.24 -19.98
CA GLN A 175 5.75 -0.38 -21.23
C GLN A 175 6.38 -1.45 -22.14
N ALA A 176 7.72 -1.51 -22.25
CA ALA A 176 8.42 -2.53 -23.03
C ALA A 176 8.08 -3.96 -22.58
N LEU A 177 7.82 -4.17 -21.28
CA LEU A 177 7.43 -5.47 -20.72
C LEU A 177 6.01 -5.93 -21.09
N ASP A 178 5.16 -5.05 -21.63
CA ASP A 178 3.82 -5.39 -22.13
C ASP A 178 3.82 -5.91 -23.56
N HIS A 179 4.92 -5.70 -24.29
CA HIS A 179 5.04 -6.11 -25.68
C HIS A 179 5.52 -7.56 -25.82
N THR A 180 4.93 -8.28 -26.78
CA THR A 180 5.33 -9.64 -27.13
C THR A 180 6.63 -9.65 -27.94
N GLU A 181 7.31 -10.80 -28.01
CA GLU A 181 8.66 -10.93 -28.60
C GLU A 181 8.81 -10.45 -30.05
N ASP A 182 7.72 -10.43 -30.82
CA ASP A 182 7.68 -10.03 -32.24
C ASP A 182 7.20 -8.59 -32.48
N ASP A 183 7.01 -7.79 -31.42
CA ASP A 183 6.49 -6.43 -31.56
C ASP A 183 7.57 -5.47 -32.09
N PRO A 184 7.36 -4.79 -33.24
CA PRO A 184 8.30 -3.79 -33.75
C PRO A 184 8.46 -2.59 -32.80
N GLN A 185 7.48 -2.30 -31.94
CA GLN A 185 7.59 -1.23 -30.94
C GLN A 185 8.66 -1.53 -29.89
N LEU A 186 8.83 -2.80 -29.51
CA LEU A 186 9.87 -3.24 -28.57
C LEU A 186 11.29 -2.91 -29.08
N VAL A 187 11.50 -2.94 -30.40
CA VAL A 187 12.79 -2.60 -31.02
C VAL A 187 13.12 -1.12 -30.83
N GLY A 188 12.13 -0.24 -31.03
CA GLY A 188 12.30 1.21 -30.83
C GLY A 188 12.51 1.57 -29.37
N MET A 189 11.79 0.92 -28.46
CA MET A 189 11.99 1.10 -27.02
C MET A 189 13.38 0.64 -26.58
N ALA A 190 13.92 -0.43 -27.17
CA ALA A 190 15.31 -0.83 -26.92
C ALA A 190 16.33 0.22 -27.42
N ASP A 191 16.06 0.96 -28.49
CA ASP A 191 16.90 2.09 -28.95
C ASP A 191 16.85 3.25 -27.94
N GLU A 192 15.65 3.60 -27.47
CA GLU A 192 15.45 4.65 -26.46
C GLU A 192 16.15 4.29 -25.15
N LEU A 193 15.94 3.07 -24.65
CA LEU A 193 16.59 2.57 -23.43
C LEU A 193 18.13 2.56 -23.56
N ALA A 194 18.69 2.13 -24.70
CA ALA A 194 20.14 2.18 -24.92
C ALA A 194 20.68 3.62 -24.94
N THR A 195 19.89 4.57 -25.46
CA THR A 195 20.23 5.99 -25.45
C THR A 195 20.23 6.54 -24.02
N TYR A 196 19.21 6.21 -23.22
CA TYR A 196 19.16 6.60 -21.81
C TYR A 196 20.35 6.03 -21.02
N ILE A 197 20.65 4.74 -21.17
CA ILE A 197 21.79 4.10 -20.50
C ILE A 197 23.10 4.79 -20.88
N THR A 198 23.26 5.16 -22.16
CA THR A 198 24.46 5.84 -22.66
C THR A 198 24.58 7.25 -22.10
N GLN A 199 23.51 8.05 -22.12
CA GLN A 199 23.52 9.41 -21.55
C GLN A 199 23.81 9.39 -20.05
N LEU A 200 23.31 8.37 -19.35
CA LEU A 200 23.49 8.19 -17.93
C LEU A 200 24.94 7.83 -17.59
N ALA A 201 25.54 6.91 -18.35
CA ALA A 201 26.96 6.57 -18.25
C ALA A 201 27.87 7.77 -18.59
N ASP A 202 27.53 8.55 -19.62
CA ASP A 202 28.34 9.69 -20.06
C ASP A 202 28.29 10.87 -19.06
N ASN A 203 27.14 11.10 -18.40
CA ASN A 203 26.95 12.23 -17.47
C ASN A 203 27.45 11.95 -16.05
N GLN A 204 27.40 10.69 -15.58
CA GLN A 204 27.70 10.33 -14.19
C GLN A 204 28.92 9.38 -14.06
N GLY A 205 29.53 8.98 -15.19
CA GLY A 205 30.58 7.97 -15.26
C GLY A 205 30.03 6.54 -15.28
N ASP A 206 30.84 5.57 -15.70
CA ASP A 206 30.49 4.13 -15.72
C ASP A 206 30.10 3.58 -14.32
N PHE A 207 30.33 4.36 -13.26
CA PHE A 207 29.92 4.06 -11.89
C PHE A 207 28.41 3.83 -11.76
N TYR A 208 27.53 4.53 -12.49
CA TYR A 208 26.07 4.26 -12.44
C TYR A 208 25.72 2.78 -12.71
N VAL A 209 26.57 2.13 -13.49
CA VAL A 209 26.37 0.84 -14.13
C VAL A 209 27.14 -0.28 -13.38
N ASP A 210 28.17 0.06 -12.59
CA ASP A 210 29.11 -0.87 -11.92
C ASP A 210 29.32 -0.60 -10.39
N ASP A 211 28.68 0.41 -9.77
CA ASP A 211 29.14 0.95 -8.46
C ASP A 211 28.96 0.09 -7.19
N ALA A 212 28.43 -1.11 -7.31
CA ALA A 212 28.06 -1.83 -6.11
C ALA A 212 29.20 -2.68 -5.50
N ASP A 213 30.42 -2.66 -6.10
CA ASP A 213 31.50 -3.62 -5.78
C ASP A 213 30.96 -5.06 -5.71
N ILE A 214 29.95 -5.34 -6.54
CA ILE A 214 29.26 -6.61 -6.51
C ILE A 214 30.14 -7.60 -7.26
N ASP A 215 30.55 -8.65 -6.54
CA ASP A 215 31.29 -9.75 -7.13
C ASP A 215 30.49 -10.35 -8.32
N PRO A 216 31.11 -10.61 -9.49
CA PRO A 216 30.40 -11.05 -10.70
C PRO A 216 29.46 -12.27 -10.55
N PRO A 217 29.77 -13.29 -9.71
CA PRO A 217 28.83 -14.36 -9.39
C PRO A 217 27.54 -13.88 -8.73
N PHE A 218 27.61 -12.84 -7.90
CA PHE A 218 26.46 -12.26 -7.23
C PHE A 218 25.62 -11.39 -8.17
N ALA A 219 26.27 -10.63 -9.08
CA ALA A 219 25.57 -9.93 -10.16
C ALA A 219 24.76 -10.91 -11.03
N LYS A 220 25.36 -12.05 -11.42
CA LYS A 220 24.69 -13.08 -12.21
C LYS A 220 23.49 -13.72 -11.49
N LEU A 221 23.57 -13.88 -10.16
CA LEU A 221 22.46 -14.37 -9.35
C LEU A 221 21.27 -13.39 -9.40
N MET A 222 21.54 -12.10 -9.23
CA MET A 222 20.49 -11.08 -9.29
C MET A 222 19.91 -10.92 -10.69
N ASP A 223 20.73 -11.00 -11.74
CA ASP A 223 20.24 -11.03 -13.13
C ASP A 223 19.28 -12.21 -13.33
N THR A 224 19.65 -13.40 -12.84
CA THR A 224 18.80 -14.59 -12.94
C THR A 224 17.46 -14.39 -12.22
N LEU A 225 17.49 -13.82 -11.00
CA LEU A 225 16.30 -13.51 -10.23
C LEU A 225 15.40 -12.49 -10.95
N ALA A 226 15.98 -11.44 -11.52
CA ALA A 226 15.25 -10.44 -12.29
C ALA A 226 14.53 -11.06 -13.51
N PHE A 227 15.20 -11.99 -14.21
CA PHE A 227 14.58 -12.68 -15.35
C PHE A 227 13.47 -13.65 -14.96
N ASP A 228 13.56 -14.27 -13.79
CA ASP A 228 12.51 -15.17 -13.31
C ASP A 228 11.28 -14.38 -12.84
N THR A 229 11.49 -13.21 -12.24
CA THR A 229 10.43 -12.28 -11.81
C THR A 229 9.79 -11.54 -13.00
N ALA A 230 10.56 -11.21 -14.04
CA ALA A 230 10.08 -10.56 -15.26
C ALA A 230 10.57 -11.28 -16.54
N PRO A 231 9.94 -12.42 -16.92
CA PRO A 231 10.35 -13.19 -18.11
C PRO A 231 10.47 -12.39 -19.42
N PRO A 232 9.59 -11.40 -19.73
CA PRO A 232 9.73 -10.58 -20.95
C PRO A 232 11.03 -9.78 -21.02
N ALA A 233 11.68 -9.49 -19.88
CA ALA A 233 12.94 -8.75 -19.83
C ALA A 233 14.09 -9.45 -20.57
N ARG A 234 14.04 -10.78 -20.70
CA ARG A 234 15.10 -11.56 -21.39
C ARG A 234 15.31 -11.11 -22.84
N ARG A 235 14.21 -10.85 -23.56
CA ARG A 235 14.29 -10.43 -24.96
C ARG A 235 14.82 -8.99 -25.08
N LEU A 236 14.39 -8.12 -24.18
CA LEU A 236 14.86 -6.74 -24.13
C LEU A 236 16.38 -6.67 -23.95
N ILE A 237 16.95 -7.49 -23.07
CA ILE A 237 18.41 -7.53 -22.89
C ILE A 237 19.13 -8.06 -24.14
N GLN A 238 18.57 -9.04 -24.86
CA GLN A 238 19.16 -9.45 -26.14
C GLN A 238 19.18 -8.31 -27.16
N LEU A 239 18.14 -7.47 -27.17
CA LEU A 239 18.06 -6.29 -28.03
C LEU A 239 19.03 -5.19 -27.59
N LEU A 240 19.24 -5.01 -26.29
CA LEU A 240 20.26 -4.10 -25.74
C LEU A 240 21.68 -4.63 -26.04
N LYS A 241 21.92 -5.95 -26.02
CA LYS A 241 23.23 -6.54 -26.33
C LYS A 241 23.67 -6.22 -27.76
N LYS A 242 22.74 -6.22 -28.71
CA LYS A 242 22.99 -5.79 -30.10
C LYS A 242 23.35 -4.30 -30.20
N ARG A 243 23.04 -3.51 -29.18
CA ARG A 243 23.30 -2.07 -29.07
C ARG A 243 24.47 -1.76 -28.13
N GLY A 244 25.25 -2.79 -27.80
CA GLY A 244 26.47 -2.66 -27.00
C GLY A 244 26.26 -2.63 -25.50
N TRP A 245 25.10 -3.05 -24.98
CA TRP A 245 24.80 -3.09 -23.54
C TRP A 245 24.28 -4.47 -23.11
N THR A 246 24.85 -5.08 -22.07
CA THR A 246 24.37 -6.35 -21.52
C THR A 246 24.16 -6.26 -20.01
N GLY A 247 23.46 -7.23 -19.42
CA GLY A 247 23.23 -7.31 -17.97
C GLY A 247 22.00 -6.52 -17.53
N TRP A 248 21.43 -6.91 -16.39
CA TRP A 248 20.24 -6.26 -15.83
C TRP A 248 20.58 -5.48 -14.56
N THR A 249 21.31 -6.11 -13.64
CA THR A 249 21.73 -5.50 -12.38
C THR A 249 23.06 -4.77 -12.49
N LYS A 250 23.98 -5.31 -13.30
CA LYS A 250 25.18 -4.62 -13.73
C LYS A 250 25.09 -4.49 -15.24
N LEU A 251 24.77 -3.29 -15.72
CA LEU A 251 24.84 -3.03 -17.16
C LEU A 251 26.34 -3.09 -17.54
N GLU A 252 26.70 -3.53 -18.73
CA GLU A 252 28.10 -3.54 -19.16
C GLU A 252 28.15 -3.20 -20.64
N ARG A 253 29.14 -2.38 -21.03
CA ARG A 253 29.41 -2.12 -22.45
C ARG A 253 30.00 -3.39 -23.07
N VAL A 254 29.36 -3.91 -24.10
CA VAL A 254 29.85 -5.04 -24.88
C VAL A 254 30.31 -4.53 -26.24
N ASP A 255 31.56 -4.78 -26.57
CA ASP A 255 32.04 -4.59 -27.95
C ASP A 255 31.33 -5.60 -28.87
N PRO A 256 30.49 -5.16 -29.82
CA PRO A 256 29.72 -6.07 -30.69
C PRO A 256 30.61 -6.92 -31.62
N THR A 257 31.92 -6.64 -31.68
CA THR A 257 32.89 -7.27 -32.58
C THR A 257 33.65 -8.46 -31.97
N ARG A 258 33.61 -8.68 -30.65
CA ARG A 258 34.41 -9.76 -30.01
C ARG A 258 33.76 -11.15 -30.04
N ASP A 259 32.43 -11.25 -30.10
CA ASP A 259 31.71 -12.54 -30.08
C ASP A 259 31.83 -13.32 -31.41
N ALA A 260 32.25 -12.69 -32.52
CA ALA A 260 32.39 -13.36 -33.83
C ALA A 260 33.73 -14.10 -34.04
N ALA A 261 34.73 -13.88 -33.17
CA ALA A 261 36.06 -14.46 -33.33
C ALA A 261 36.31 -15.74 -32.50
N GLY A 262 35.40 -16.12 -31.60
CA GLY A 262 35.60 -17.20 -30.64
C GLY A 262 35.21 -18.62 -31.09
N THR A 263 34.69 -18.81 -32.32
CA THR A 263 34.14 -20.11 -32.75
C THR A 263 34.92 -20.81 -33.87
N ARG A 264 36.21 -20.49 -34.07
CA ARG A 264 37.09 -21.26 -34.97
C ARG A 264 38.47 -21.45 -34.39
N GLN A 265 38.62 -22.43 -33.49
CA GLN A 265 39.76 -23.35 -33.47
C GLN A 265 39.60 -24.37 -32.35
N GLU A 266 39.34 -25.61 -32.74
CA GLU A 266 39.90 -26.84 -32.16
C GLU A 266 39.34 -28.02 -32.99
N ASP A 267 40.02 -28.27 -34.12
CA ASP A 267 40.17 -29.61 -34.70
C ASP A 267 41.58 -30.10 -34.31
#